data_AF-B5M9E3-F1
#
_entry.id   AF-B5M9E3-F1
#
_cell.length_a   1.000
_cell.length_b   1.000
_cell.length_c   1.000
_cell.angle_alpha   90.00
_cell.angle_beta   90.00
_cell.angle_gamma   90.00
#
_symmetry.space_group_name_H-M   'P 1'
#
loop_
_entity.id
_entity.type
_entity.pdbx_description
1 polymer ?
#
loop_
_entity_poly.entity_id
_entity_poly.type
_entity_poly.pdbx_seq_one_letter_code
_entity_poly.pdbx_strand_id
1 'polypeptide(L)'
;IFRGPASIFGGIEYQTPWNPLRLKLEYDGNNYQNDFAGKLPQASHFNVGAVYRAASWADLNLSYERGNTLMFGFTLRTNFNDLRPALRDTPKPAYQPAPESEGLQYTTVANQLTALKYNAGFDAPEIQLRDKTLYMSGQQYKYRDSREAVDRANRILVNNLPQGVEKISVTQKREHMAMVTTETDVASLRKQLAGTAPGQSEPLQQQRVEAEDLSAFGRGYRIREDRFSYSFNPTLSQSLGGPEDFY
;
A
#
# COMPACT_ATOMS: atom_id res chain seq x y z
N ILE A 1 47.83 -1.70 -3.88
CA ILE A 1 48.46 -0.41 -3.55
C ILE A 1 48.06 0.57 -4.64
N PHE A 2 47.28 1.60 -4.29
CA PHE A 2 46.91 2.68 -5.20
C PHE A 2 48.18 3.45 -5.62
N ARG A 3 48.37 3.69 -6.92
CA ARG A 3 49.49 4.47 -7.48
C ARG A 3 48.93 5.45 -8.50
N GLY A 4 49.32 6.73 -8.41
CA GLY A 4 48.91 7.80 -9.32
C GLY A 4 49.42 9.16 -8.87
N PRO A 5 49.41 10.18 -9.74
CA PRO A 5 49.73 11.56 -9.35
C PRO A 5 48.70 12.09 -8.34
N ALA A 6 49.17 12.74 -7.29
CA ALA A 6 48.31 13.39 -6.31
C ALA A 6 47.82 14.74 -6.84
N SER A 7 46.55 15.08 -6.58
CA SER A 7 45.97 16.39 -6.86
C SER A 7 45.51 17.05 -5.56
N ILE A 8 45.58 18.39 -5.53
CA ILE A 8 45.06 19.20 -4.42
C ILE A 8 43.63 19.59 -4.77
N PHE A 9 42.71 19.42 -3.82
CA PHE A 9 41.34 19.90 -3.90
C PHE A 9 40.98 20.66 -2.63
N GLY A 10 40.02 21.56 -2.71
CA GLY A 10 39.51 22.27 -1.54
C GLY A 10 38.44 23.28 -1.89
N GLY A 11 37.57 23.60 -0.92
CA GLY A 11 36.47 24.52 -1.14
C GLY A 11 36.11 25.34 0.09
N ILE A 12 35.31 26.38 -0.15
CA ILE A 12 34.73 27.25 0.85
C ILE A 12 33.22 27.31 0.60
N GLU A 13 32.45 27.04 1.66
CA GLU A 13 31.02 27.33 1.69
C GLU A 13 30.79 28.61 2.50
N TYR A 14 30.01 29.53 1.94
CA TYR A 14 29.63 30.78 2.59
C TYR A 14 28.11 30.88 2.71
N GLN A 15 27.64 30.92 3.97
CA GLN A 15 26.26 31.27 4.27
C GLN A 15 26.11 32.79 4.18
N THR A 16 25.32 33.24 3.21
CA THR A 16 25.08 34.67 3.02
C THR A 16 24.17 35.21 4.13
N PRO A 17 24.15 36.54 4.37
CA PRO A 17 23.17 37.17 5.25
C PRO A 17 21.71 36.95 4.82
N TRP A 18 21.49 36.61 3.56
CA TRP A 18 20.21 36.11 3.10
C TRP A 18 20.12 34.61 3.40
N ASN A 19 19.53 34.28 4.55
CA ASN A 19 19.41 32.91 5.07
C ASN A 19 19.12 31.78 4.04
N PRO A 20 18.22 31.93 3.05
CA PRO A 20 17.98 30.85 2.10
C PRO A 20 19.11 30.63 1.08
N LEU A 21 20.05 31.56 0.91
CA LEU A 21 21.11 31.46 -0.08
C LEU A 21 22.47 31.11 0.54
N ARG A 22 23.08 30.03 0.04
CA ARG A 22 24.47 29.65 0.28
C ARG A 22 25.26 29.68 -1.01
N LEU A 23 26.52 30.10 -0.92
CA LEU A 23 27.46 30.11 -2.02
C LEU A 23 28.58 29.11 -1.77
N LYS A 24 29.03 28.45 -2.82
CA LYS A 24 30.13 27.48 -2.79
C LYS A 24 31.19 27.88 -3.80
N LEU A 25 32.44 27.79 -3.41
CA LEU A 25 33.59 27.90 -4.30
C LEU A 25 34.49 26.71 -4.04
N GLU A 26 34.85 25.99 -5.09
CA GLU A 26 35.73 24.84 -5.02
C GLU A 26 36.86 24.99 -6.04
N TYR A 27 38.05 24.55 -5.65
CA TYR A 27 39.17 24.30 -6.52
C TYR A 27 39.35 22.79 -6.71
N ASP A 28 39.29 22.35 -7.96
CA ASP A 28 39.41 20.97 -8.39
C ASP A 28 40.75 20.74 -9.10
N GLY A 29 41.60 19.91 -8.51
CA GLY A 29 42.90 19.54 -9.04
C GLY A 29 42.88 18.47 -10.15
N ASN A 30 41.70 17.98 -10.55
CA ASN A 30 41.57 17.07 -11.68
C ASN A 30 41.77 17.81 -13.02
N ASN A 31 42.33 17.11 -14.00
CA ASN A 31 42.54 17.59 -15.37
C ASN A 31 41.67 16.87 -16.40
N TYR A 32 40.87 15.88 -15.95
CA TYR A 32 39.87 15.13 -16.72
C TYR A 32 40.37 14.49 -18.03
N GLN A 33 41.68 14.28 -18.16
CA GLN A 33 42.29 13.72 -19.38
C GLN A 33 42.09 12.20 -19.50
N ASN A 34 41.93 11.52 -18.37
CA ASN A 34 41.81 10.06 -18.26
C ASN A 34 40.46 9.65 -17.63
N ASP A 35 39.43 10.45 -17.84
CA ASP A 35 38.10 10.16 -17.30
C ASP A 35 37.45 8.98 -18.06
N PHE A 36 36.67 8.17 -17.34
CA PHE A 36 35.93 7.04 -17.93
C PHE A 36 34.88 7.52 -18.96
N ALA A 37 34.35 8.74 -18.77
CA ALA A 37 33.43 9.38 -19.71
C ALA A 37 34.12 9.93 -20.97
N GLY A 38 35.43 9.76 -21.12
CA GLY A 38 36.25 10.33 -22.20
C GLY A 38 36.87 11.67 -21.84
N LYS A 39 37.54 12.34 -22.78
CA LYS A 39 38.17 13.65 -22.53
C LYS A 39 37.10 14.72 -22.29
N LEU A 40 37.00 15.21 -21.06
CA LEU A 40 36.10 16.31 -20.74
C LEU A 40 36.84 17.64 -20.94
N PRO A 41 36.27 18.60 -21.69
CA PRO A 41 36.86 19.92 -21.81
C PRO A 41 36.79 20.64 -20.46
N GLN A 42 37.89 21.25 -20.05
CA GLN A 42 37.99 22.03 -18.82
C GLN A 42 38.69 23.36 -19.15
N ALA A 43 38.00 24.47 -18.91
CA ALA A 43 38.53 25.82 -19.08
C ALA A 43 39.02 26.43 -17.75
N SER A 44 38.61 25.88 -16.61
CA SER A 44 38.99 26.35 -15.27
C SER A 44 39.02 25.20 -14.26
N HIS A 45 39.89 25.33 -13.26
CA HIS A 45 39.92 24.48 -12.05
C HIS A 45 38.95 24.96 -10.96
N PHE A 46 38.24 26.06 -11.18
CA PHE A 46 37.29 26.58 -10.20
C PHE A 46 35.85 26.22 -10.56
N ASN A 47 35.13 25.71 -9.57
CA ASN A 47 33.70 25.45 -9.60
C ASN A 47 32.99 26.44 -8.66
N VAL A 48 31.93 27.08 -9.12
CA VAL A 48 31.12 28.00 -8.31
C VAL A 48 29.69 27.52 -8.24
N GLY A 49 29.08 27.56 -7.06
CA GLY A 49 27.73 27.06 -6.82
C GLY A 49 26.90 28.00 -5.97
N ALA A 50 25.59 27.97 -6.19
CA ALA A 50 24.59 28.63 -5.38
C ALA A 50 23.49 27.63 -5.00
N VAL A 51 23.17 27.58 -3.71
CA VAL A 51 22.08 26.77 -3.16
C VAL A 51 21.03 27.71 -2.59
N TYR A 52 19.83 27.68 -3.15
CA TYR A 52 18.69 28.47 -2.72
C TYR A 52 17.62 27.59 -2.07
N ARG A 53 17.35 27.80 -0.79
CA ARG A 53 16.27 27.15 -0.06
C ARG A 53 14.93 27.80 -0.40
N ALA A 54 14.23 27.23 -1.37
CA ALA A 54 12.92 27.68 -1.81
C ALA A 54 11.82 27.38 -0.77
N ALA A 55 11.94 26.26 -0.04
CA ALA A 55 11.06 25.90 1.06
C ALA A 55 11.79 25.04 2.11
N SER A 56 11.19 24.80 3.28
CA SER A 56 11.76 23.89 4.28
C SER A 56 11.97 22.46 3.75
N TRP A 57 11.22 22.08 2.71
CA TRP A 57 11.27 20.78 2.04
C TRP A 57 11.93 20.84 0.65
N ALA A 58 12.40 22.00 0.17
CA ALA A 58 12.96 22.15 -1.17
C ALA A 58 14.16 23.10 -1.23
N ASP A 59 15.27 22.59 -1.77
CA ASP A 59 16.45 23.38 -2.14
C ASP A 59 16.61 23.34 -3.68
N LEU A 60 17.01 24.46 -4.28
CA LEU A 60 17.40 24.60 -5.69
C LEU A 60 18.91 24.83 -5.77
N ASN A 61 19.57 24.18 -6.70
CA ASN A 61 21.02 24.24 -6.88
C ASN A 61 21.35 24.73 -8.29
N LEU A 62 22.29 25.67 -8.39
CA LEU A 62 22.85 26.14 -9.65
C LEU A 62 24.36 26.19 -9.51
N SER A 63 25.10 25.51 -10.37
CA SER A 63 26.58 25.55 -10.38
C SER A 63 27.13 25.80 -11.77
N TYR A 64 28.31 26.41 -11.81
CA TYR A 64 29.14 26.56 -12.99
C TYR A 64 30.47 25.87 -12.74
N GLU A 65 30.72 24.81 -13.48
CA GLU A 65 31.79 23.86 -13.26
C GLU A 65 32.76 23.83 -14.43
N ARG A 66 34.02 23.49 -14.15
CA ARG A 66 35.12 23.34 -15.13
C ARG A 66 35.30 24.56 -16.03
N GLY A 67 34.77 25.71 -15.65
CA GLY A 67 34.78 26.94 -16.44
C GLY A 67 33.96 26.90 -17.73
N ASN A 68 33.10 25.88 -17.93
CA ASN A 68 32.33 25.74 -19.18
C ASN A 68 30.99 25.00 -19.05
N THR A 69 30.66 24.43 -17.88
CA THR A 69 29.46 23.62 -17.70
C THR A 69 28.53 24.29 -16.71
N LEU A 70 27.29 24.54 -17.11
CA LEU A 70 26.23 24.99 -16.20
C LEU A 70 25.41 23.78 -15.75
N MET A 71 25.20 23.65 -14.45
CA MET A 71 24.45 22.57 -13.83
C MET A 71 23.30 23.15 -13.01
N PHE A 72 22.12 22.53 -13.11
CA PHE A 72 20.95 22.87 -12.33
C PHE A 72 20.38 21.61 -11.69
N GLY A 73 19.98 21.71 -10.43
CA GLY A 73 19.39 20.60 -9.70
C GLY A 73 18.43 21.07 -8.61
N PHE A 74 17.70 20.12 -8.02
CA PHE A 74 16.83 20.38 -6.89
C PHE A 74 16.89 19.22 -5.90
N THR A 75 16.66 19.51 -4.64
CA THR A 75 16.63 18.52 -3.56
C THR A 75 15.32 18.64 -2.80
N LEU A 76 14.56 17.55 -2.72
CA LEU A 76 13.32 17.48 -1.97
C LEU A 76 13.53 16.69 -0.68
N ARG A 77 13.10 17.26 0.45
CA ARG A 77 13.19 16.65 1.78
C ARG A 77 11.78 16.35 2.29
N THR A 78 11.55 15.13 2.74
CA THR A 78 10.29 14.72 3.36
C THR A 78 10.55 13.93 4.64
N ASN A 79 9.71 14.11 5.65
CA ASN A 79 9.72 13.30 6.86
C ASN A 79 8.58 12.29 6.82
N PHE A 80 8.90 11.02 6.56
CA PHE A 80 7.91 9.94 6.52
C PHE A 80 7.34 9.56 7.89
N ASN A 81 7.95 10.02 9.00
CA ASN A 81 7.43 9.73 10.34
C ASN A 81 6.15 10.52 10.67
N ASP A 82 5.99 11.71 10.07
CA ASP A 82 4.85 12.61 10.30
C ASP A 82 3.73 12.41 9.27
N LEU A 83 4.00 11.65 8.20
CA LEU A 83 3.00 11.26 7.23
C LEU A 83 1.97 10.35 7.89
N ARG A 84 0.76 10.88 8.06
CA ARG A 84 -0.41 10.11 8.50
C ARG A 84 -1.19 9.68 7.25
N PRO A 85 -1.48 8.38 7.08
CA PRO A 85 -2.37 7.94 6.01
C PRO A 85 -3.71 8.69 6.13
N ALA A 86 -4.13 9.36 5.06
CA ALA A 86 -5.46 9.99 5.00
C ALA A 86 -6.59 8.96 4.82
N LEU A 87 -6.32 7.67 5.08
CA LEU A 87 -7.27 6.60 4.84
C LEU A 87 -8.35 6.63 5.94
N ARG A 88 -9.43 7.37 5.68
CA ARG A 88 -10.68 7.22 6.44
C ARG A 88 -11.34 5.93 6.00
N ASP A 89 -11.15 4.88 6.80
CA ASP A 89 -11.86 3.63 6.56
C ASP A 89 -13.35 3.77 6.91
N THR A 90 -14.19 3.06 6.18
CA THR A 90 -15.60 2.91 6.49
C THR A 90 -15.77 2.16 7.80
N PRO A 91 -16.68 2.59 8.70
CA PRO A 91 -16.91 1.88 9.96
C PRO A 91 -17.31 0.42 9.70
N LYS A 92 -16.94 -0.48 10.62
CA LYS A 92 -17.43 -1.87 10.58
C LYS A 92 -18.96 -1.86 10.62
N PRO A 93 -19.65 -2.69 9.82
CA PRO A 93 -21.10 -2.78 9.86
C PRO A 93 -21.57 -3.12 11.28
N ALA A 94 -22.67 -2.51 11.72
CA ALA A 94 -23.27 -2.86 13.00
C ALA A 94 -23.85 -4.28 12.95
N TYR A 95 -23.90 -4.97 14.09
CA TYR A 95 -24.61 -6.24 14.21
C TYR A 95 -26.09 -5.91 14.43
N GLN A 96 -26.90 -6.20 13.42
CA GLN A 96 -28.34 -5.93 13.38
C GLN A 96 -28.98 -7.08 12.60
N PRO A 97 -29.21 -8.23 13.25
CA PRO A 97 -29.74 -9.41 12.58
C PRO A 97 -31.17 -9.15 12.11
N ALA A 98 -31.40 -9.35 10.83
CA ALA A 98 -32.72 -9.38 10.22
C ALA A 98 -33.39 -10.76 10.46
N PRO A 99 -34.73 -10.85 10.32
CA PRO A 99 -35.41 -12.14 10.35
C PRO A 99 -34.81 -13.11 9.33
N GLU A 100 -34.61 -14.36 9.75
CA GLU A 100 -34.07 -15.40 8.87
C GLU A 100 -35.07 -15.69 7.73
N SER A 101 -34.53 -15.95 6.54
CA SER A 101 -35.31 -16.27 5.35
C SER A 101 -35.15 -17.74 4.98
N GLU A 102 -36.09 -18.34 4.24
CA GLU A 102 -35.98 -19.76 3.83
C GLU A 102 -34.78 -20.04 2.89
N GLY A 103 -34.20 -19.00 2.29
CA GLY A 103 -33.11 -19.14 1.33
C GLY A 103 -32.54 -17.79 0.90
N LEU A 104 -31.65 -17.80 -0.09
CA LEU A 104 -31.02 -16.59 -0.59
C LEU A 104 -32.00 -15.69 -1.37
N GLN A 105 -32.37 -14.57 -0.78
CA GLN A 105 -33.21 -13.54 -1.40
C GLN A 105 -32.36 -12.58 -2.26
N TYR A 106 -32.75 -12.37 -3.52
CA TYR A 106 -31.96 -11.59 -4.49
C TYR A 106 -31.57 -10.19 -3.99
N THR A 107 -32.53 -9.43 -3.46
CA THR A 107 -32.30 -8.05 -2.98
C THR A 107 -31.35 -8.00 -1.79
N THR A 108 -31.53 -8.93 -0.85
CA THR A 108 -30.65 -9.09 0.32
C THR A 108 -29.23 -9.43 -0.11
N VAL A 109 -29.07 -10.40 -1.01
CA VAL A 109 -27.75 -10.83 -1.48
C VAL A 109 -27.07 -9.74 -2.29
N ALA A 110 -27.79 -8.98 -3.12
CA ALA A 110 -27.24 -7.83 -3.84
C ALA A 110 -26.66 -6.77 -2.88
N ASN A 111 -27.37 -6.48 -1.78
CA ASN A 111 -26.89 -5.56 -0.74
C ASN A 111 -25.67 -6.11 0.00
N GLN A 112 -25.67 -7.41 0.32
CA GLN A 112 -24.52 -8.08 0.94
C GLN A 112 -23.30 -8.04 0.03
N LEU A 113 -23.42 -8.38 -1.25
CA LEU A 113 -22.34 -8.31 -2.23
C LEU A 113 -21.76 -6.90 -2.36
N THR A 114 -22.62 -5.88 -2.37
CA THR A 114 -22.20 -4.47 -2.38
C THR A 114 -21.42 -4.12 -1.12
N ALA A 115 -21.90 -4.53 0.06
CA ALA A 115 -21.21 -4.30 1.33
C ALA A 115 -19.88 -5.09 1.40
N LEU A 116 -19.83 -6.30 0.86
CA LEU A 116 -18.61 -7.11 0.79
C LEU A 116 -17.56 -6.42 -0.09
N LYS A 117 -17.97 -5.82 -1.21
CA LYS A 117 -17.09 -5.04 -2.08
C LYS A 117 -16.58 -3.78 -1.40
N TYR A 118 -17.46 -2.88 -1.00
CA TYR A 118 -17.05 -1.54 -0.58
C TYR A 118 -16.66 -1.42 0.91
N ASN A 119 -17.27 -2.23 1.79
CA ASN A 119 -16.94 -2.21 3.22
C ASN A 119 -15.85 -3.23 3.56
N ALA A 120 -16.07 -4.52 3.25
CA ALA A 120 -15.13 -5.59 3.57
C ALA A 120 -13.94 -5.69 2.58
N GLY A 121 -13.99 -4.99 1.45
CA GLY A 121 -12.85 -4.85 0.53
C GLY A 121 -12.58 -6.07 -0.34
N PHE A 122 -13.62 -6.86 -0.65
CA PHE A 122 -13.50 -8.01 -1.54
C PHE A 122 -13.91 -7.62 -2.95
N ASP A 123 -13.01 -7.68 -3.91
CA ASP A 123 -13.37 -7.53 -5.31
C ASP A 123 -14.03 -8.81 -5.84
N ALA A 124 -14.95 -8.59 -6.78
CA ALA A 124 -15.84 -9.60 -7.36
C ALA A 124 -16.35 -10.64 -6.36
N PRO A 125 -17.02 -10.19 -5.28
CA PRO A 125 -17.51 -11.11 -4.27
C PRO A 125 -18.60 -12.01 -4.87
N GLU A 126 -18.64 -13.24 -4.36
CA GLU A 126 -19.60 -14.26 -4.71
C GLU A 126 -20.14 -14.90 -3.43
N ILE A 127 -21.45 -15.14 -3.39
CA ILE A 127 -22.15 -15.84 -2.31
C ILE A 127 -22.87 -17.06 -2.87
N GLN A 128 -22.69 -18.19 -2.21
CA GLN A 128 -23.34 -19.46 -2.51
C GLN A 128 -23.84 -20.10 -1.22
N LEU A 129 -25.00 -20.76 -1.28
CA LEU A 129 -25.55 -21.51 -0.15
C LEU A 129 -25.53 -22.99 -0.52
N ARG A 130 -24.94 -23.82 0.33
CA ARG A 130 -24.93 -25.27 0.16
C ARG A 130 -25.00 -25.96 1.52
N ASP A 131 -25.89 -26.94 1.62
CA ASP A 131 -26.18 -27.64 2.87
C ASP A 131 -26.51 -26.63 3.99
N LYS A 132 -25.69 -26.58 5.05
CA LYS A 132 -25.81 -25.64 6.16
C LYS A 132 -24.68 -24.60 6.19
N THR A 133 -23.99 -24.40 5.08
CA THR A 133 -22.86 -23.49 4.96
C THR A 133 -23.13 -22.40 3.95
N LEU A 134 -22.95 -21.16 4.38
CA LEU A 134 -22.89 -20.02 3.47
C LEU A 134 -21.46 -19.78 3.04
N TYR A 135 -21.19 -20.02 1.77
CA TYR A 135 -19.90 -19.79 1.14
C TYR A 135 -19.82 -18.39 0.58
N MET A 136 -18.73 -17.70 0.87
CA MET A 136 -18.39 -16.42 0.28
C MET A 136 -16.98 -16.48 -0.28
N SER A 137 -16.76 -15.92 -1.47
CA SER A 137 -15.40 -15.76 -2.00
C SER A 137 -15.18 -14.39 -2.63
N GLY A 138 -13.93 -13.97 -2.74
CA GLY A 138 -13.55 -12.72 -3.43
C GLY A 138 -12.08 -12.38 -3.21
N GLN A 139 -11.55 -11.42 -3.98
CA GLN A 139 -10.16 -10.98 -3.88
C GLN A 139 -10.02 -9.81 -2.91
N GLN A 140 -9.25 -9.97 -1.84
CA GLN A 140 -9.07 -8.90 -0.86
C GLN A 140 -8.11 -7.83 -1.39
N TYR A 141 -8.56 -6.57 -1.46
CA TYR A 141 -7.76 -5.46 -1.98
C TYR A 141 -7.60 -4.28 -1.01
N LYS A 142 -8.36 -4.24 0.09
CA LYS A 142 -8.45 -3.08 0.97
C LYS A 142 -7.63 -3.23 2.26
N TYR A 143 -7.67 -4.40 2.89
CA TYR A 143 -7.07 -4.63 4.20
C TYR A 143 -5.79 -5.44 4.12
N ARG A 144 -4.71 -4.92 4.75
CA ARG A 144 -3.42 -5.62 4.89
C ARG A 144 -3.54 -6.83 5.82
N ASP A 145 -4.28 -6.71 6.92
CA ASP A 145 -4.62 -7.84 7.79
C ASP A 145 -5.90 -8.49 7.28
N SER A 146 -5.79 -9.73 6.79
CA SER A 146 -6.92 -10.47 6.25
C SER A 146 -7.98 -10.80 7.30
N ARG A 147 -7.65 -10.83 8.60
CA ARG A 147 -8.63 -11.08 9.67
C ARG A 147 -9.68 -9.97 9.73
N GLU A 148 -9.26 -8.73 9.55
CA GLU A 148 -10.16 -7.56 9.52
C GLU A 148 -11.19 -7.67 8.38
N ALA A 149 -10.76 -8.16 7.23
CA ALA A 149 -11.64 -8.43 6.10
C ALA A 149 -12.65 -9.54 6.38
N VAL A 150 -12.19 -10.66 6.93
CA VAL A 150 -13.05 -11.80 7.29
C VAL A 150 -14.07 -11.41 8.36
N ASP A 151 -13.65 -10.66 9.40
CA ASP A 151 -14.56 -10.15 10.45
C ASP A 151 -15.69 -9.31 9.86
N ARG A 152 -15.36 -8.41 8.92
CA ARG A 152 -16.36 -7.58 8.23
C ARG A 152 -17.28 -8.42 7.35
N ALA A 153 -16.73 -9.36 6.59
CA ALA A 153 -17.52 -10.27 5.77
C ALA A 153 -18.50 -11.07 6.64
N ASN A 154 -18.01 -11.68 7.71
CA ASN A 154 -18.84 -12.38 8.69
C ASN A 154 -19.95 -11.50 9.26
N ARG A 155 -19.65 -10.25 9.61
CA ARG A 155 -20.64 -9.30 10.13
C ARG A 155 -21.69 -8.90 9.10
N ILE A 156 -21.32 -8.76 7.84
CA ILE A 156 -22.25 -8.47 6.73
C ILE A 156 -23.17 -9.67 6.49
N LEU A 157 -22.59 -10.88 6.46
CA LEU A 157 -23.29 -12.11 6.15
C LEU A 157 -24.23 -12.53 7.28
N VAL A 158 -23.76 -12.51 8.54
CA VAL A 158 -24.52 -12.95 9.71
C VAL A 158 -25.81 -12.15 9.94
N ASN A 159 -25.84 -10.89 9.51
CA ASN A 159 -27.01 -10.02 9.65
C ASN A 159 -28.19 -10.48 8.79
N ASN A 160 -27.98 -11.26 7.73
CA ASN A 160 -29.06 -11.72 6.85
C ASN A 160 -28.81 -13.17 6.37
N LEU A 161 -28.63 -14.09 7.33
CA LEU A 161 -28.49 -15.51 7.00
C LEU A 161 -29.85 -16.16 6.71
N PRO A 162 -29.91 -17.09 5.75
CA PRO A 162 -31.02 -18.03 5.65
C PRO A 162 -31.15 -18.92 6.90
N GLN A 163 -32.36 -19.46 7.10
CA GLN A 163 -32.64 -20.43 8.15
C GLN A 163 -31.77 -21.69 7.96
N GLY A 164 -31.28 -22.23 9.09
CA GLY A 164 -30.51 -23.47 9.09
C GLY A 164 -29.03 -23.35 8.69
N VAL A 165 -28.53 -22.14 8.42
CA VAL A 165 -27.09 -21.93 8.20
C VAL A 165 -26.35 -22.00 9.55
N GLU A 166 -25.44 -22.96 9.66
CA GLU A 166 -24.62 -23.21 10.84
C GLU A 166 -23.19 -22.65 10.68
N LYS A 167 -22.70 -22.53 9.44
CA LYS A 167 -21.33 -22.12 9.15
C LYS A 167 -21.26 -21.04 8.07
N ILE A 168 -20.33 -20.09 8.22
CA ILE A 168 -19.91 -19.17 7.17
C ILE A 168 -18.49 -19.55 6.75
N SER A 169 -18.26 -19.77 5.46
CA SER A 169 -16.96 -20.12 4.89
C SER A 169 -16.49 -19.01 3.94
N VAL A 170 -15.51 -18.22 4.38
CA VAL A 170 -14.96 -17.08 3.62
C VAL A 170 -13.66 -17.48 2.94
N THR A 171 -13.69 -17.61 1.62
CA THR A 171 -12.55 -17.99 0.78
C THR A 171 -11.92 -16.76 0.12
N GLN A 172 -10.69 -16.45 0.50
CA GLN A 172 -9.93 -15.35 -0.11
C GLN A 172 -9.27 -15.82 -1.40
N LYS A 173 -9.42 -15.03 -2.46
CA LYS A 173 -8.80 -15.27 -3.77
C LYS A 173 -7.66 -14.31 -4.06
N ARG A 174 -6.75 -14.73 -4.93
CA ARG A 174 -5.73 -13.86 -5.55
C ARG A 174 -5.53 -14.31 -6.99
N GLU A 175 -5.69 -13.40 -7.95
CA GLU A 175 -5.61 -13.70 -9.39
C GLU A 175 -6.47 -14.95 -9.73
N HIS A 176 -7.74 -14.92 -9.30
CA HIS A 176 -8.72 -16.01 -9.49
C HIS A 176 -8.44 -17.33 -8.77
N MET A 177 -7.30 -17.49 -8.10
CA MET A 177 -6.95 -18.70 -7.36
C MET A 177 -7.41 -18.60 -5.90
N ALA A 178 -8.01 -19.67 -5.38
CA ALA A 178 -8.36 -19.78 -3.97
C ALA A 178 -7.08 -19.92 -3.12
N MET A 179 -6.92 -19.08 -2.11
CA MET A 179 -5.70 -19.00 -1.30
C MET A 179 -5.88 -19.58 0.10
N VAL A 180 -6.95 -19.19 0.78
CA VAL A 180 -7.25 -19.63 2.14
C VAL A 180 -8.74 -19.48 2.41
N THR A 181 -9.29 -20.43 3.15
CA THR A 181 -10.68 -20.39 3.61
C THR A 181 -10.72 -20.23 5.12
N THR A 182 -11.56 -19.32 5.60
CA THR A 182 -11.82 -19.16 7.03
C THR A 182 -13.25 -19.57 7.33
N GLU A 183 -13.39 -20.66 8.06
CA GLU A 183 -14.68 -21.17 8.53
C GLU A 183 -15.02 -20.54 9.87
N THR A 184 -16.26 -20.07 10.01
CA THR A 184 -16.79 -19.48 11.23
C THR A 184 -18.12 -20.11 11.59
N ASP A 185 -18.22 -20.61 12.81
CA ASP A 185 -19.49 -21.09 13.36
C ASP A 185 -20.43 -19.92 13.66
N VAL A 186 -21.67 -20.01 13.16
CA VAL A 186 -22.65 -18.92 13.24
C VAL A 186 -23.10 -18.66 14.67
N ALA A 187 -23.27 -19.72 15.48
CA ALA A 187 -23.78 -19.58 16.84
C ALA A 187 -22.79 -18.84 17.73
N SER A 188 -21.51 -19.22 17.69
CA SER A 188 -20.42 -18.55 18.41
C SER A 188 -20.23 -17.11 17.94
N LEU A 189 -20.34 -16.85 16.63
CA LEU A 189 -20.28 -15.49 16.07
C LEU A 189 -21.42 -14.60 16.59
N ARG A 190 -22.67 -15.08 16.54
CA ARG A 190 -23.84 -14.34 17.04
C ARG A 190 -23.68 -14.01 18.52
N LYS A 191 -23.21 -14.97 19.32
CA LYS A 191 -22.97 -14.79 20.76
C LYS A 191 -21.90 -13.74 21.03
N GLN A 192 -20.78 -13.79 20.30
CA GLN A 192 -19.72 -12.79 20.41
C GLN A 192 -20.21 -11.39 20.03
N LEU A 193 -20.99 -11.26 18.96
CA LEU A 193 -21.47 -9.97 18.44
C LEU A 193 -22.61 -9.36 19.27
N ALA A 194 -23.44 -10.18 19.92
CA ALA A 194 -24.46 -9.72 20.85
C ALA A 194 -23.86 -9.15 22.16
N GLY A 195 -22.61 -9.49 22.45
CA GLY A 195 -21.94 -9.15 23.70
C GLY A 195 -22.30 -10.12 24.82
N THR A 196 -21.30 -10.47 25.62
CA THR A 196 -21.46 -11.34 26.80
C THR A 196 -21.17 -10.57 28.07
N ALA A 197 -21.76 -10.98 29.19
CA ALA A 197 -21.45 -10.43 30.49
C ALA A 197 -19.93 -10.55 30.78
N PRO A 198 -19.30 -9.57 31.45
CA PRO A 198 -17.90 -9.64 31.82
C PRO A 198 -17.57 -10.95 32.55
N GLY A 199 -16.57 -11.70 32.06
CA GLY A 199 -16.16 -12.99 32.63
C GLY A 199 -16.79 -14.24 32.00
N GLN A 200 -17.75 -14.10 31.08
CA GLN A 200 -18.36 -15.22 30.33
C GLN A 200 -18.13 -15.10 28.82
N SER A 201 -16.95 -14.61 28.40
CA SER A 201 -16.62 -14.56 26.97
C SER A 201 -16.27 -15.96 26.49
N GLU A 202 -17.15 -16.57 25.70
CA GLU A 202 -16.78 -17.74 24.91
C GLU A 202 -15.94 -17.33 23.70
N PRO A 203 -14.90 -18.09 23.32
CA PRO A 203 -14.11 -17.77 22.14
C PRO A 203 -14.93 -17.98 20.89
N LEU A 204 -14.71 -17.12 19.89
CA LEU A 204 -15.23 -17.33 18.54
C LEU A 204 -14.69 -18.65 18.00
N GLN A 205 -15.58 -19.55 17.58
CA GLN A 205 -15.16 -20.78 16.91
C GLN A 205 -14.93 -20.47 15.44
N GLN A 206 -13.68 -20.10 15.14
CA GLN A 206 -13.23 -19.76 13.80
C GLN A 206 -11.89 -20.46 13.54
N GLN A 207 -11.76 -21.05 12.35
CA GLN A 207 -10.56 -21.75 11.95
C GLN A 207 -10.20 -21.45 10.50
N ARG A 208 -8.90 -21.45 10.21
CA ARG A 208 -8.39 -21.42 8.84
C ARG A 208 -8.15 -22.83 8.36
N VAL A 209 -8.68 -23.12 7.18
CA VAL A 209 -8.58 -24.41 6.51
C VAL A 209 -7.98 -24.23 5.12
N GLU A 210 -7.68 -25.34 4.46
CA GLU A 210 -7.26 -25.35 3.06
C GLU A 210 -8.29 -24.65 2.17
N ALA A 211 -7.83 -24.01 1.10
CA ALA A 211 -8.68 -23.21 0.24
C ALA A 211 -9.72 -24.08 -0.46
N GLU A 212 -11.00 -23.73 -0.29
CA GLU A 212 -12.09 -24.39 -0.98
C GLU A 212 -12.30 -23.78 -2.37
N ASP A 213 -12.25 -24.62 -3.41
CA ASP A 213 -12.62 -24.18 -4.76
C ASP A 213 -14.14 -24.25 -4.96
N LEU A 214 -14.76 -23.07 -4.98
CA LEU A 214 -16.21 -22.91 -5.19
C LEU A 214 -16.61 -22.94 -6.69
N SER A 215 -15.66 -23.09 -7.61
CA SER A 215 -15.95 -23.11 -9.06
C SER A 215 -16.90 -24.25 -9.46
N ALA A 216 -16.81 -25.39 -8.77
CA ALA A 216 -17.62 -26.57 -9.01
C ALA A 216 -19.03 -26.50 -8.42
N PHE A 217 -19.34 -25.50 -7.58
CA PHE A 217 -20.57 -25.47 -6.78
C PHE A 217 -21.80 -24.98 -7.58
N GLY A 218 -21.63 -24.46 -8.79
CA GLY A 218 -22.74 -24.11 -9.68
C GLY A 218 -23.31 -22.70 -9.44
N ARG A 219 -24.64 -22.57 -9.29
CA ARG A 219 -25.33 -21.26 -9.28
C ARG A 219 -25.14 -20.53 -7.95
N GLY A 220 -24.42 -19.41 -7.98
CA GLY A 220 -24.34 -18.41 -6.92
C GLY A 220 -24.77 -17.02 -7.37
N TYR A 221 -24.85 -16.08 -6.43
CA TYR A 221 -24.97 -14.67 -6.73
C TYR A 221 -23.59 -14.03 -6.66
N ARG A 222 -23.23 -13.22 -7.65
CA ARG A 222 -21.92 -12.58 -7.72
C ARG A 222 -21.99 -11.19 -8.32
N ILE A 223 -21.08 -10.33 -7.89
CA ILE A 223 -20.69 -9.16 -8.68
C ILE A 223 -19.64 -9.64 -9.66
N ARG A 224 -19.92 -9.51 -10.97
CA ARG A 224 -18.97 -9.89 -12.00
C ARG A 224 -17.75 -8.97 -11.93
N GLU A 225 -16.59 -9.55 -12.21
CA GLU A 225 -15.39 -8.76 -12.47
C GLU A 225 -15.61 -7.82 -13.65
N ASP A 226 -15.00 -6.64 -13.53
CA ASP A 226 -14.98 -5.66 -14.60
C ASP A 226 -14.20 -6.26 -15.78
N ARG A 227 -14.83 -6.31 -16.96
CA ARG A 227 -14.18 -6.84 -18.18
C ARG A 227 -13.08 -5.94 -18.70
N PHE A 228 -12.98 -4.71 -18.17
CA PHE A 228 -12.01 -3.71 -18.56
C PHE A 228 -11.59 -2.93 -17.31
N SER A 229 -10.30 -2.98 -16.98
CA SER A 229 -9.70 -2.21 -15.90
C SER A 229 -8.43 -1.54 -16.41
N TYR A 230 -8.21 -0.28 -16.03
CA TYR A 230 -6.95 0.45 -16.25
C TYR A 230 -6.41 0.89 -14.90
N SER A 231 -5.15 0.57 -14.61
CA SER A 231 -4.46 1.03 -13.40
C SER A 231 -3.12 1.65 -13.75
N PHE A 232 -2.77 2.73 -13.05
CA PHE A 232 -1.45 3.36 -13.13
C PHE A 232 -0.74 3.12 -11.80
N ASN A 233 0.22 2.19 -11.79
CA ASN A 233 0.95 1.77 -10.60
C ASN A 233 2.43 2.14 -10.75
N PRO A 234 2.81 3.42 -10.56
CA PRO A 234 4.22 3.81 -10.66
C PRO A 234 5.01 3.09 -9.57
N THR A 235 6.07 2.39 -9.97
CA THR A 235 7.02 1.77 -9.05
C THR A 235 8.24 2.66 -8.97
N LEU A 236 8.63 3.05 -7.75
CA LEU A 236 9.88 3.77 -7.49
C LEU A 236 10.83 2.81 -6.81
N SER A 237 11.91 2.45 -7.50
CA SER A 237 13.05 1.78 -6.88
C SER A 237 14.07 2.85 -6.51
N GLN A 238 14.42 2.95 -5.22
CA GLN A 238 15.39 3.91 -4.71
C GLN A 238 16.58 3.15 -4.11
N SER A 239 17.80 3.45 -4.57
CA SER A 239 19.02 3.11 -3.86
C SER A 239 19.52 4.32 -3.08
N LEU A 240 19.82 4.17 -1.79
CA LEU A 240 20.42 5.20 -0.95
C LEU A 240 21.91 4.89 -0.77
N GLY A 241 22.79 5.84 -1.10
CA GLY A 241 24.24 5.72 -0.95
C GLY A 241 24.96 5.30 -2.25
N GLY A 242 25.08 6.24 -3.18
CA GLY A 242 26.12 6.22 -4.23
C GLY A 242 27.15 7.31 -3.91
N PRO A 243 28.42 7.16 -4.31
CA PRO A 243 29.54 8.04 -3.93
C PRO A 243 29.53 9.43 -4.59
N GLU A 244 28.38 9.92 -5.04
CA GLU A 244 28.24 11.06 -5.95
C GLU A 244 27.90 12.39 -5.23
N ASP A 245 28.20 12.53 -3.93
CA ASP A 245 28.05 13.81 -3.24
C ASP A 245 29.28 14.71 -3.49
N PHE A 246 29.03 15.98 -3.81
CA PHE A 246 30.03 17.04 -3.95
C PHE A 246 30.74 17.27 -2.60
N TYR A 247 32.07 17.31 -2.58
CA TYR A 247 32.88 17.51 -1.36
C TYR A 247 32.94 18.97 -0.89
#